data_AF-A0A3D4J9A5-F1
#
_entry.id   AF-A0A3D4J9A5-F1
#
_cell.length_a   1.000
_cell.length_b   1.000
_cell.length_c   1.000
_cell.angle_alpha   90.00
_cell.angle_beta   90.00
_cell.angle_gamma   90.00
#
_symmetry.space_group_name_H-M   'P 1'
#
loop_
_entity.id
_entity.type
_entity.pdbx_description
1 polymer ?
#
loop_
_entity_poly.entity_id
_entity_poly.type
_entity_poly.pdbx_seq_one_letter_code
_entity_poly.pdbx_strand_id
1 'polypeptide(L)'
;MDISENIHLLGGTLGKVISELESPRLFEIEEKIRALAKSRRLGDAIAANDLQKEVSALTDEEARVVASAFGTYFDLVNLAEENRRVQLLRQRENESGAEPVRESISEAFAILKKRGVSHQEISALLENLSI
;
A
#
# COMPACT_ATOMS: atom_id res chain seq x y z
N MET A 1 -6.35 -8.27 -12.09
CA MET A 1 -5.19 -8.69 -11.30
C MET A 1 -5.55 -8.44 -9.86
N ASP A 2 -5.48 -9.46 -9.03
CA ASP A 2 -5.67 -9.30 -7.60
C ASP A 2 -4.50 -8.49 -7.00
N ILE A 3 -4.71 -7.88 -5.83
CA ILE A 3 -3.67 -7.10 -5.13
C ILE A 3 -2.41 -7.94 -4.89
N SER A 4 -2.59 -9.21 -4.52
CA SER A 4 -1.50 -10.15 -4.26
C SER A 4 -0.65 -10.39 -5.51
N GLU A 5 -1.29 -10.62 -6.65
CA GLU A 5 -0.61 -10.82 -7.94
C GLU A 5 0.21 -9.59 -8.35
N ASN A 6 -0.32 -8.38 -8.12
CA ASN A 6 0.38 -7.14 -8.44
C ASN A 6 1.60 -6.93 -7.52
N ILE A 7 1.44 -7.18 -6.21
CA ILE A 7 2.54 -7.12 -5.25
C ILE A 7 3.64 -8.13 -5.61
N HIS A 8 3.28 -9.35 -6.03
CA HIS A 8 4.24 -10.35 -6.47
C HIS A 8 4.99 -9.92 -7.74
N LEU A 9 4.28 -9.35 -8.72
CA LEU A 9 4.89 -8.82 -9.93
C LEU A 9 5.88 -7.69 -9.63
N LEU A 10 5.47 -6.72 -8.81
CA LEU A 10 6.29 -5.57 -8.44
C LEU A 10 7.50 -6.00 -7.60
N GLY A 11 7.31 -6.89 -6.63
CA GLY A 11 8.40 -7.45 -5.83
C GLY A 11 9.40 -8.24 -6.67
N GLY A 12 8.92 -9.07 -7.60
CA GLY A 12 9.79 -9.79 -8.54
C GLY A 12 10.54 -8.86 -9.49
N THR A 13 9.92 -7.76 -9.91
CA THR A 13 10.56 -6.73 -10.73
C THR A 13 11.65 -6.00 -9.95
N LEU A 14 11.37 -5.59 -8.71
CA LEU A 14 12.35 -4.98 -7.83
C LEU A 14 13.54 -5.91 -7.58
N GLY A 15 13.32 -7.20 -7.35
CA GLY A 15 14.39 -8.18 -7.18
C GLY A 15 15.33 -8.27 -8.39
N LYS A 16 14.79 -8.19 -9.62
CA LYS A 16 15.60 -8.12 -10.85
C LYS A 16 16.42 -6.83 -10.88
N VAL A 17 15.81 -5.69 -10.57
CA VAL A 17 16.51 -4.39 -10.54
C VAL A 17 17.67 -4.39 -9.54
N ILE A 18 17.46 -4.91 -8.32
CA ILE A 18 18.53 -5.03 -7.31
C ILE A 18 19.65 -5.93 -7.84
N SER A 19 19.29 -7.07 -8.45
CA SER A 19 20.27 -8.02 -8.99
C SER A 19 21.11 -7.43 -10.13
N GLU A 20 20.50 -6.62 -11.00
CA GLU A 20 21.14 -6.03 -12.17
C GLU A 20 21.95 -4.75 -11.86
N LEU A 21 21.44 -3.89 -10.98
CA LEU A 21 22.05 -2.59 -10.69
C LEU A 21 23.04 -2.60 -9.54
N GLU A 22 22.84 -3.48 -8.55
CA GLU A 22 23.68 -3.56 -7.35
C GLU A 22 24.54 -4.83 -7.39
N SER A 23 23.93 -6.00 -7.16
CA SER A 23 24.51 -7.32 -7.46
C SER A 23 23.54 -8.46 -7.08
N PRO A 24 23.70 -9.66 -7.64
CA PRO A 24 22.96 -10.85 -7.20
C PRO A 24 23.17 -11.17 -5.71
N ARG A 25 24.38 -10.96 -5.19
CA ARG A 25 24.70 -11.17 -3.77
C ARG A 25 23.88 -10.25 -2.86
N LEU A 26 23.71 -8.98 -3.24
CA LEU A 26 22.93 -8.02 -2.46
C LEU A 26 21.44 -8.38 -2.45
N PHE A 27 20.92 -8.89 -3.56
CA PHE A 27 19.56 -9.43 -3.60
C PHE A 27 19.39 -10.66 -2.69
N GLU A 28 20.35 -11.58 -2.67
CA GLU A 28 20.33 -12.74 -1.76
C GLU A 28 20.35 -12.34 -0.29
N ILE A 29 21.15 -11.32 0.07
CA ILE A 29 21.18 -10.76 1.43
C ILE A 29 19.81 -10.18 1.81
N GLU A 30 19.19 -9.40 0.92
CA GLU A 30 17.87 -8.82 1.15
C GLU A 30 16.80 -9.91 1.35
N GLU A 31 16.76 -10.92 0.47
CA GLU A 31 15.81 -12.04 0.57
C GLU A 31 16.03 -12.87 1.85
N LYS A 32 17.28 -13.07 2.26
CA LYS A 32 17.60 -13.76 3.52
C LYS A 32 17.08 -12.97 4.73
N ILE A 33 17.32 -11.66 4.77
CA ILE A 33 16.82 -10.78 5.83
C ILE A 33 15.27 -10.80 5.84
N ARG A 34 14.63 -10.74 4.66
CA ARG A 34 13.17 -10.82 4.52
C ARG A 34 12.61 -12.13 5.07
N ALA A 35 13.24 -13.26 4.72
CA ALA A 35 12.82 -14.58 5.19
C ALA A 35 12.94 -14.69 6.72
N LEU A 36 14.05 -14.26 7.30
CA LEU A 36 14.27 -14.27 8.75
C LEU A 36 13.28 -13.35 9.48
N ALA A 37 13.01 -12.16 8.94
CA ALA A 37 12.00 -11.24 9.49
C ALA A 37 10.59 -11.86 9.49
N LYS A 38 10.23 -12.57 8.42
CA LYS A 38 8.95 -13.29 8.33
C LYS A 38 8.86 -14.42 9.36
N SER A 39 9.89 -15.26 9.47
CA SER A 39 9.94 -16.35 10.45
C SER A 39 9.88 -15.82 11.90
N ARG A 40 10.64 -14.75 12.20
CA ARG A 40 10.57 -14.07 13.50
C ARG A 40 9.14 -13.60 13.81
N ARG A 41 8.44 -12.99 12.84
CA ARG A 41 7.05 -12.54 13.01
C ARG A 41 6.08 -13.69 13.29
N LEU A 42 6.40 -14.90 12.84
CA LEU A 42 5.64 -16.13 13.11
C LEU A 42 5.99 -16.78 14.46
N GLY A 43 6.87 -16.16 15.25
CA GLY A 43 7.23 -16.61 16.60
C GLY A 43 8.50 -17.47 16.68
N ASP A 44 9.27 -17.57 15.61
CA ASP A 44 10.55 -18.29 15.62
C ASP A 44 11.63 -17.46 16.35
N ALA A 45 11.99 -17.90 17.56
CA ALA A 45 13.01 -17.27 18.38
C ALA A 45 14.43 -17.43 17.82
N ILE A 46 14.71 -18.48 17.05
CA ILE A 46 16.00 -18.69 16.39
C ILE A 46 16.15 -17.66 15.27
N ALA A 47 15.09 -17.49 14.46
CA ALA A 47 15.08 -16.49 13.40
C ALA A 47 15.30 -15.07 13.91
N ALA A 48 14.87 -14.74 15.15
CA ALA A 48 15.15 -13.44 15.74
C ALA A 48 16.65 -13.20 15.98
N ASN A 49 17.36 -14.21 16.50
CA ASN A 49 18.80 -14.13 16.73
C ASN A 49 19.57 -14.11 15.40
N ASP A 50 19.15 -14.92 14.44
CA ASP A 50 19.82 -14.97 13.14
C ASP A 50 19.58 -13.68 12.34
N LEU A 51 18.36 -13.10 12.37
CA LEU A 51 18.09 -11.79 11.80
C LEU A 51 19.02 -10.72 12.38
N GLN A 52 19.18 -10.69 13.71
CA GLN A 52 20.06 -9.73 14.36
C GLN A 52 21.51 -9.89 13.90
N LYS A 53 22.01 -11.14 13.79
CA LYS A 53 23.36 -11.41 13.30
C LYS A 53 23.56 -10.96 11.86
N GLU A 54 22.62 -11.29 10.97
CA GLU A 54 22.69 -10.91 9.56
C GLU A 54 22.72 -9.39 9.40
N VAL A 55 21.83 -8.67 10.07
CA VAL A 55 21.77 -7.20 10.00
C VAL A 55 23.03 -6.56 10.60
N SER A 56 23.56 -7.09 11.71
CA SER A 56 24.78 -6.58 12.34
C SER A 56 26.06 -6.87 11.55
N ALA A 57 26.03 -7.81 10.60
CA ALA A 57 27.17 -8.15 9.77
C ALA A 57 27.26 -7.33 8.47
N LEU A 58 26.23 -6.55 8.15
CA LEU A 58 26.20 -5.72 6.95
C LEU A 58 27.29 -4.64 7.00
N THR A 59 27.99 -4.49 5.89
CA THR A 59 28.76 -3.27 5.62
C THR A 59 27.83 -2.07 5.42
N ASP A 60 28.35 -0.84 5.53
CA ASP A 60 27.56 0.37 5.31
C ASP A 60 26.90 0.39 3.91
N GLU A 61 27.61 -0.11 2.90
CA GLU A 61 27.11 -0.22 1.54
C GLU A 61 25.96 -1.23 1.42
N GLU A 62 26.14 -2.44 1.97
CA GLU A 62 25.10 -3.47 1.99
C GLU A 62 23.88 -2.99 2.78
N ALA A 63 24.07 -2.33 3.92
CA ALA A 63 22.99 -1.77 4.74
C ALA A 63 22.19 -0.70 3.99
N ARG A 64 22.85 0.19 3.27
CA ARG A 64 22.19 1.21 2.43
C ARG A 64 21.34 0.56 1.35
N VAL A 65 21.87 -0.44 0.65
CA VAL A 65 21.13 -1.14 -0.43
C VAL A 65 19.93 -1.90 0.13
N VAL A 66 20.11 -2.66 1.20
CA VAL A 66 19.02 -3.41 1.87
C VAL A 66 17.93 -2.47 2.37
N ALA A 67 18.29 -1.37 3.03
CA ALA A 67 17.32 -0.37 3.51
C ALA A 67 16.54 0.26 2.35
N SER A 68 17.23 0.60 1.26
CA SER A 68 16.61 1.19 0.06
C SER A 68 15.68 0.19 -0.63
N ALA A 69 16.06 -1.09 -0.68
CA ALA A 69 15.25 -2.17 -1.22
C ALA A 69 13.94 -2.35 -0.44
N PHE A 70 14.00 -2.43 0.89
CA PHE A 70 12.79 -2.51 1.71
C PHE A 70 11.91 -1.27 1.61
N GLY A 71 12.51 -0.06 1.65
CA GLY A 71 11.76 1.19 1.46
C GLY A 71 11.01 1.20 0.12
N THR A 72 11.72 0.90 -0.97
CA THR A 72 11.12 0.82 -2.31
C THR A 72 10.03 -0.26 -2.38
N TYR A 73 10.24 -1.42 -1.76
CA TYR A 73 9.22 -2.46 -1.70
C TYR A 73 7.94 -1.97 -1.00
N PHE A 74 8.06 -1.27 0.13
CA PHE A 74 6.90 -0.71 0.82
C PHE A 74 6.18 0.35 -0.02
N ASP A 75 6.91 1.21 -0.71
CA ASP A 75 6.31 2.19 -1.64
C ASP A 75 5.53 1.50 -2.76
N LEU A 76 6.07 0.41 -3.32
CA LEU A 76 5.41 -0.39 -4.35
C LEU A 76 4.14 -1.07 -3.83
N VAL A 77 4.16 -1.62 -2.60
CA VAL A 77 2.99 -2.20 -1.95
C VAL A 77 1.91 -1.14 -1.73
N ASN A 78 2.28 0.02 -1.20
CA ASN A 78 1.36 1.15 -1.00
C ASN A 78 0.71 1.59 -2.32
N LEU A 79 1.51 1.70 -3.39
CA LEU A 79 1.01 2.07 -4.71
C LEU A 79 0.06 1.02 -5.30
N ALA A 80 0.33 -0.27 -5.08
CA ALA A 80 -0.56 -1.36 -5.51
C ALA A 80 -1.90 -1.32 -4.77
N GLU A 81 -1.87 -1.08 -3.45
CA GLU A 81 -3.04 -0.89 -2.60
C GLU A 81 -3.88 0.30 -3.03
N GLU A 82 -3.24 1.45 -3.26
CA GLU A 82 -3.93 2.66 -3.68
C GLU A 82 -4.58 2.49 -5.06
N ASN A 83 -3.87 1.89 -6.03
CA ASN A 83 -4.46 1.57 -7.33
C ASN A 83 -5.67 0.64 -7.19
N ARG A 84 -5.58 -0.40 -6.34
CA ARG A 84 -6.69 -1.31 -6.10
C ARG A 84 -7.89 -0.58 -5.48
N ARG A 85 -7.64 0.34 -4.54
CA ARG A 85 -8.67 1.19 -3.93
C ARG A 85 -9.38 2.04 -4.98
N VAL A 86 -8.65 2.69 -5.89
CA VAL A 86 -9.23 3.47 -6.99
C VAL A 86 -10.07 2.59 -7.92
N GLN A 87 -9.58 1.40 -8.27
CA GLN A 87 -10.34 0.44 -9.09
C GLN A 87 -11.65 0.03 -8.41
N LEU A 88 -11.62 -0.27 -7.10
CA LEU A 88 -12.83 -0.61 -6.32
C LEU A 88 -13.82 0.55 -6.25
N LEU A 89 -13.36 1.79 -6.14
CA LEU A 89 -14.23 2.97 -6.14
C LEU A 89 -14.92 3.14 -7.50
N ARG A 90 -14.16 3.07 -8.60
CA ARG A 90 -14.71 3.15 -9.95
C ARG A 90 -15.67 2.00 -10.27
N GLN A 91 -15.36 0.80 -9.81
CA GLN A 91 -16.25 -0.34 -9.97
C GLN A 91 -17.59 -0.09 -9.25
N ARG A 92 -17.55 0.39 -8.00
CA ARG A 92 -18.77 0.76 -7.25
C ARG A 92 -19.57 1.86 -7.94
N GLU A 93 -18.92 2.88 -8.48
CA GLU A 93 -19.57 3.94 -9.26
C GLU A 93 -20.30 3.36 -10.48
N ASN A 94 -19.65 2.49 -11.24
CA ASN A 94 -20.24 1.86 -12.42
C ASN A 94 -21.40 0.91 -12.08
N GLU A 95 -21.30 0.16 -10.96
CA GLU A 95 -22.32 -0.78 -10.51
C GLU A 95 -23.55 -0.09 -9.90
N SER A 96 -23.37 1.09 -9.30
CA SER A 96 -24.47 1.83 -8.66
C SER A 96 -25.43 2.47 -9.68
N GLY A 97 -25.00 2.61 -10.94
CA GLY A 97 -25.84 3.16 -12.02
C GLY A 97 -26.30 4.59 -11.71
N ALA A 98 -27.61 4.78 -11.53
CA ALA A 98 -28.21 6.07 -11.19
C ALA A 98 -28.31 6.32 -9.67
N GLU A 99 -28.11 5.29 -8.84
CA GLU A 99 -28.14 5.44 -7.39
C GLU A 99 -26.81 6.02 -6.87
N PRO A 100 -26.83 6.93 -5.89
CA PRO A 100 -25.61 7.45 -5.29
C PRO A 100 -24.77 6.36 -4.62
N VAL A 101 -23.45 6.39 -4.84
CA VAL A 101 -22.50 5.48 -4.16
C VAL A 101 -22.51 5.75 -2.66
N ARG A 102 -22.46 4.71 -1.84
CA ARG A 102 -22.35 4.86 -0.37
C ARG A 102 -21.11 5.65 0.03
N GLU A 103 -21.26 6.47 1.07
CA GLU A 103 -20.26 7.38 1.61
C GLU A 103 -19.78 8.44 0.61
N SER A 104 -20.53 8.66 -0.48
CA SER A 104 -20.24 9.71 -1.46
C SER A 104 -20.94 11.03 -1.11
N ILE A 105 -20.44 12.12 -1.69
CA ILE A 105 -21.10 13.43 -1.65
C ILE A 105 -22.52 13.34 -2.23
N SER A 106 -22.72 12.60 -3.31
CA SER A 106 -24.05 12.39 -3.92
C SER A 106 -25.03 11.69 -2.98
N GLU A 107 -24.57 10.72 -2.17
CA GLU A 107 -25.41 10.09 -1.15
C GLU A 107 -25.75 11.09 -0.04
N ALA A 108 -24.79 11.89 0.41
CA ALA A 108 -25.05 12.95 1.37
C ALA A 108 -26.14 13.92 0.89
N PHE A 109 -26.09 14.36 -0.38
CA PHE A 109 -27.14 15.17 -0.98
C PHE A 109 -28.48 14.45 -1.07
N ALA A 110 -28.50 13.16 -1.43
CA ALA A 110 -29.73 12.37 -1.47
C ALA A 110 -30.37 12.23 -0.07
N ILE A 111 -29.55 12.03 0.98
CA ILE A 111 -30.00 11.99 2.38
C ILE A 111 -30.58 13.35 2.79
N LEU A 112 -29.89 14.45 2.50
CA LEU A 112 -30.36 15.82 2.83
C LEU A 112 -31.68 16.14 2.13
N LYS A 113 -31.79 15.80 0.83
CA LYS A 113 -33.04 15.95 0.06
C LYS A 113 -34.17 15.14 0.67
N LYS A 114 -33.92 13.88 1.06
CA LYS A 114 -34.92 13.02 1.72
C LYS A 114 -35.36 13.55 3.09
N ARG A 115 -34.48 14.28 3.79
CA ARG A 115 -34.78 14.98 5.05
C ARG A 115 -35.48 16.33 4.85
N GLY A 116 -35.73 16.74 3.60
CA GLY A 116 -36.42 17.98 3.29
C GLY A 116 -35.57 19.24 3.42
N VAL A 117 -34.24 19.11 3.45
CA VAL A 117 -33.35 20.27 3.49
C VAL A 117 -33.45 21.03 2.16
N SER A 118 -33.75 22.31 2.26
CA SER A 118 -33.95 23.21 1.12
C SER A 118 -32.63 23.58 0.44
N HIS A 119 -32.72 24.07 -0.80
CA HIS A 119 -31.56 24.58 -1.52
C HIS A 119 -30.91 25.77 -0.80
N GLN A 120 -31.69 26.63 -0.13
CA GLN A 120 -31.15 27.76 0.63
C GLN A 120 -30.33 27.30 1.83
N GLU A 121 -30.83 26.32 2.58
CA GLU A 121 -30.10 25.76 3.74
C GLU A 121 -28.80 25.08 3.32
N ILE A 122 -28.81 24.35 2.20
CA ILE A 122 -27.60 23.75 1.62
C ILE A 122 -26.61 24.83 1.20
N SER A 123 -27.05 25.89 0.50
CA SER A 123 -26.18 26.97 0.04
C SER A 123 -25.50 27.66 1.23
N ALA A 124 -26.26 27.98 2.27
CA ALA A 124 -25.73 28.59 3.50
C ALA A 124 -24.73 27.68 4.23
N LEU A 125 -24.95 26.36 4.23
CA LEU A 125 -23.99 25.39 4.77
C LEU A 125 -22.69 25.37 3.96
N LEU A 126 -22.77 25.37 2.62
CA LEU A 126 -21.61 25.35 1.74
C LEU A 126 -20.79 26.65 1.81
N GLU A 127 -21.43 27.80 1.99
CA GLU A 127 -20.76 29.10 2.16
C GLU A 127 -19.90 29.17 3.43
N ASN A 128 -20.25 28.40 4.47
CA ASN A 128 -19.52 28.37 5.73
C ASN A 128 -18.69 27.08 5.89
N LEU A 129 -18.66 26.21 4.87
CA LEU A 129 -17.93 24.94 4.93
C LEU A 129 -16.43 25.18 4.78
N SER A 130 -15.65 24.61 5.69
CA SER A 130 -14.19 24.59 5.64
C SER A 130 -13.72 23.16 5.94
N ILE A 131 -12.80 22.65 5.12
CA ILE A 131 -12.22 21.31 5.19
C ILE A 131 -10.71 21.44 5.33
#